data_AF-A0A7C1UQT2-F1
#
_entry.id   AF-A0A7C1UQT2-F1
#
_cell.length_a   1.000
_cell.length_b   1.000
_cell.length_c   1.000
_cell.angle_alpha   90.00
_cell.angle_beta   90.00
_cell.angle_gamma   90.00
#
_symmetry.space_group_name_H-M   'P 1'
#
loop_
_entity.id
_entity.type
_entity.pdbx_description
1 polymer ?
#
loop_
_entity_poly.entity_id
_entity_poly.type
_entity_poly.pdbx_seq_one_letter_code
_entity_poly.pdbx_strand_id
1 'polypeptide(L)'
;MGKGSNRRPRGSSLKYYFDTSSLVKIYHPEEGSKEALECYLSDTPILISDLSRIEFFSTIHRKYREGEISADALDALMERFQEDLWVRYEVLEFSALV
;
A
#
# COMPACT_ATOMS: atom_id res chain seq x y z
N MET A 1 -4.05 39.49 28.99
CA MET A 1 -2.83 38.80 28.48
C MET A 1 -3.20 37.44 27.94
N GLY A 2 -2.76 37.12 26.72
CA GLY A 2 -3.24 36.00 25.91
C GLY A 2 -2.81 34.61 26.41
N LYS A 3 -3.73 33.64 26.29
CA LYS A 3 -3.42 32.22 26.42
C LYS A 3 -2.60 31.80 25.20
N GLY A 4 -1.33 31.44 25.43
CA GLY A 4 -0.45 30.93 24.40
C GLY A 4 -1.09 29.71 23.74
N SER A 5 -1.37 29.81 22.45
CA SER A 5 -1.78 28.65 21.66
C SER A 5 -0.60 27.68 21.63
N ASN A 6 -0.73 26.55 22.30
CA ASN A 6 0.22 25.45 22.22
C ASN A 6 0.09 24.81 20.82
N ARG A 7 0.65 25.49 19.81
CA ARG A 7 0.82 24.90 18.48
C ARG A 7 1.94 23.88 18.63
N ARG A 8 1.56 22.62 18.86
CA ARG A 8 2.46 21.50 18.66
C ARG A 8 3.08 21.67 17.27
N PRO A 9 4.41 21.55 17.11
CA PRO A 9 4.99 21.53 15.77
C PRO A 9 4.29 20.41 15.00
N ARG A 10 3.70 20.73 13.85
CA ARG A 10 3.31 19.72 12.86
C ARG A 10 4.63 19.12 12.36
N GLY A 11 5.19 18.18 13.13
CA GLY A 11 6.22 17.30 12.61
C GLY A 11 5.61 16.65 11.38
N SER A 12 6.24 16.79 10.23
CA SER A 12 5.96 15.93 9.09
C SER A 12 6.20 14.51 9.60
N SER A 13 5.13 13.78 9.95
CA SER A 13 5.24 12.37 10.27
C SER A 13 5.81 11.71 9.02
N LEU A 14 6.95 11.03 9.15
CA LEU A 14 7.48 10.21 8.07
C LEU A 14 6.36 9.27 7.60
N LYS A 15 6.14 9.22 6.29
CA LYS A 15 5.21 8.29 5.64
C LYS A 15 6.00 7.54 4.58
N TYR A 16 5.72 6.26 4.43
CA TYR A 16 6.20 5.52 3.27
C TYR A 16 5.23 5.73 2.12
N TYR A 17 5.76 5.82 0.90
CA TYR A 17 4.98 5.70 -0.31
C TYR A 17 5.33 4.39 -0.97
N PHE A 18 4.33 3.56 -1.23
CA PHE A 18 4.50 2.32 -1.98
C PHE A 18 3.95 2.51 -3.38
N ASP A 19 4.83 2.31 -4.37
CA ASP A 19 4.39 2.03 -5.73
C ASP A 19 3.90 0.58 -5.86
N THR A 20 3.39 0.23 -7.03
CA THR A 20 2.86 -1.11 -7.29
C THR A 20 3.91 -2.20 -7.09
N SER A 21 5.17 -1.96 -7.46
CA SER A 21 6.24 -2.95 -7.29
C SER A 21 6.51 -3.27 -5.81
N SER A 22 6.41 -2.25 -4.95
CA SER A 22 6.56 -2.39 -3.50
C SER A 22 5.35 -3.07 -2.86
N LEU A 23 4.14 -2.79 -3.37
CA LEU A 23 2.92 -3.45 -2.92
C LEU A 23 2.95 -4.94 -3.23
N VAL A 24 3.26 -5.34 -4.46
CA VAL A 24 3.27 -6.76 -4.88
C VAL A 24 4.14 -7.61 -3.96
N LYS A 25 5.29 -7.08 -3.53
CA LYS A 25 6.23 -7.74 -2.61
C LYS A 25 5.69 -8.07 -1.22
N ILE A 26 4.62 -7.39 -0.77
CA ILE A 26 3.95 -7.70 0.49
C ILE A 26 3.14 -9.00 0.39
N TYR A 27 2.62 -9.27 -0.81
CA TYR A 27 1.66 -10.32 -1.07
C TYR A 27 2.27 -11.53 -1.78
N HIS A 28 3.33 -11.29 -2.56
CA HIS A 28 3.98 -12.31 -3.37
C HIS A 28 5.50 -12.18 -3.22
N PRO A 29 6.20 -13.26 -2.80
CA PRO A 29 7.65 -13.21 -2.60
C PRO A 29 8.43 -12.90 -3.89
N GLU A 30 9.11 -11.76 -3.89
CA GLU A 30 10.05 -11.31 -4.91
C GLU A 30 11.33 -10.73 -4.27
N GLU A 31 12.33 -10.38 -5.10
CA GLU A 31 13.50 -9.64 -4.64
C GLU A 31 13.08 -8.32 -3.97
N GLY A 32 13.60 -8.07 -2.76
CA GLY A 32 13.23 -6.89 -1.96
C GLY A 32 11.99 -7.07 -1.07
N SER A 33 11.41 -8.27 -0.98
CA SER A 33 10.21 -8.49 -0.14
C SER A 33 10.47 -8.34 1.34
N LYS A 34 11.68 -8.66 1.80
CA LYS A 34 12.02 -8.53 3.22
C LYS A 34 11.94 -7.06 3.65
N GLU A 35 12.53 -6.17 2.87
CA GLU A 35 12.56 -4.73 3.12
C GLU A 35 11.15 -4.12 3.01
N ALA A 36 10.38 -4.56 2.02
CA ALA A 36 8.98 -4.14 1.88
C ALA A 36 8.13 -4.58 3.08
N LEU A 37 8.28 -5.83 3.53
CA LEU A 37 7.59 -6.36 4.70
C LEU A 37 8.00 -5.65 5.99
N GLU A 38 9.28 -5.32 6.18
CA GLU A 38 9.74 -4.52 7.33
C GLU A 38 9.04 -3.15 7.37
N CYS A 39 8.89 -2.49 6.22
CA CYS A 39 8.15 -1.24 6.12
C CYS A 39 6.65 -1.43 6.39
N TYR A 40 6.04 -2.48 5.83
CA TYR A 40 4.63 -2.84 6.03
C TYR A 40 4.28 -3.13 7.49
N LEU A 41 5.15 -3.84 8.22
CA LEU A 41 4.95 -4.20 9.62
C LEU A 41 5.24 -3.07 10.61
N SER A 42 5.85 -1.96 10.16
CA SER A 42 6.07 -0.79 11.00
C SER A 42 4.77 -0.01 11.28
N ASP A 43 4.76 0.79 12.34
CA ASP A 43 3.67 1.73 12.64
C ASP A 43 3.63 2.95 11.70
N THR A 44 4.55 3.04 10.74
CA THR A 44 4.63 4.16 9.81
C THR A 44 3.46 4.09 8.82
N PRO A 45 2.70 5.19 8.62
CA PRO A 45 1.64 5.20 7.62
C PRO A 45 2.19 4.93 6.21
N ILE A 46 1.44 4.14 5.43
CA ILE A 46 1.78 3.81 4.05
C ILE A 46 0.77 4.46 3.13
N LEU A 47 1.29 5.28 2.23
CA LEU A 47 0.55 5.90 1.14
C LEU A 47 0.65 5.00 -0.10
N ILE A 48 -0.46 4.86 -0.80
CA ILE A 48 -0.50 4.28 -2.16
C ILE A 48 -1.25 5.22 -3.08
N SER A 49 -1.00 5.18 -4.38
CA SER A 49 -1.87 5.87 -5.34
C SER A 49 -3.11 5.04 -5.66
N ASP A 50 -4.19 5.70 -6.06
CA ASP A 50 -5.37 5.01 -6.60
C ASP A 50 -5.03 4.15 -7.84
N LEU A 51 -4.09 4.63 -8.67
CA LEU A 51 -3.57 3.87 -9.82
C LEU A 51 -2.90 2.56 -9.39
N SER A 52 -2.15 2.58 -8.28
CA SER A 52 -1.45 1.40 -7.76
C SER A 52 -2.41 0.27 -7.37
N ARG A 53 -3.67 0.57 -7.05
CA ARG A 53 -4.70 -0.44 -6.81
C ARG A 53 -5.01 -1.21 -8.10
N ILE A 54 -5.23 -0.48 -9.19
CA ILE A 54 -5.53 -1.05 -10.50
C ILE A 54 -4.35 -1.87 -11.04
N GLU A 55 -3.14 -1.34 -10.88
CA GLU A 55 -1.91 -2.02 -11.30
C GLU A 55 -1.63 -3.27 -10.46
N PHE A 56 -1.92 -3.23 -9.15
CA PHE A 56 -1.82 -4.40 -8.27
C PHE A 56 -2.75 -5.51 -8.76
N PHE A 57 -4.05 -5.23 -8.95
CA PHE A 57 -5.00 -6.21 -9.45
C PHE A 57 -4.56 -6.80 -10.80
N SER A 58 -4.12 -5.94 -11.72
CA SER A 58 -3.63 -6.37 -13.03
C SER A 58 -2.42 -7.28 -12.92
N THR A 59 -1.49 -6.97 -12.01
CA THR A 59 -0.26 -7.75 -11.78
C THR A 59 -0.58 -9.12 -11.19
N ILE A 60 -1.43 -9.19 -10.15
CA ILE A 60 -1.78 -10.48 -9.52
C ILE A 60 -2.56 -11.38 -10.48
N HIS A 61 -3.49 -10.82 -11.25
CA HIS A 61 -4.18 -11.59 -12.29
C HIS A 61 -3.25 -12.06 -13.42
N ARG A 62 -2.22 -11.28 -13.77
CA ARG A 62 -1.19 -11.74 -14.72
C ARG A 62 -0.43 -12.93 -14.15
N LYS A 63 0.06 -12.84 -12.91
CA LYS A 63 0.74 -13.94 -12.21
C LYS A 63 -0.10 -15.21 -12.16
N TYR A 64 -1.41 -15.09 -11.95
CA TYR A 64 -2.33 -16.23 -12.02
C TYR A 64 -2.37 -16.86 -13.43
N ARG A 65 -2.53 -16.05 -14.49
CA ARG A 65 -2.55 -16.57 -15.87
C ARG A 65 -1.23 -17.20 -16.30
N GLU A 66 -0.13 -16.73 -15.75
CA GLU A 66 1.23 -17.25 -15.99
C GLU A 66 1.55 -18.48 -15.12
N GLY A 67 0.64 -18.87 -14.20
CA GLY A 67 0.80 -20.02 -13.33
C GLY A 67 1.75 -19.80 -12.15
N GLU A 68 2.13 -18.55 -11.87
CA GLU A 68 2.99 -18.20 -10.72
C GLU A 68 2.24 -18.30 -9.38
N ILE A 69 0.91 -18.20 -9.40
CA ILE A 69 0.03 -18.37 -8.24
C ILE A 69 -1.17 -19.25 -8.59
N SER A 70 -1.72 -19.95 -7.60
CA SER A 70 -2.95 -20.74 -7.75
C SER A 70 -4.21 -19.87 -7.72
N ALA A 71 -5.36 -20.45 -8.07
CA ALA A 71 -6.66 -19.79 -7.93
C ALA A 71 -6.96 -19.46 -6.45
N ASP A 72 -6.72 -20.41 -5.53
CA ASP A 72 -6.90 -20.18 -4.09
C ASP A 72 -6.00 -19.04 -3.58
N ALA A 73 -4.76 -18.96 -4.09
CA ALA A 73 -3.85 -17.87 -3.75
C ALA A 73 -4.32 -16.54 -4.32
N LEU A 74 -4.85 -16.50 -5.55
CA LEU A 74 -5.46 -15.31 -6.13
C LEU A 74 -6.59 -14.81 -5.22
N ASP A 75 -7.53 -15.69 -4.84
CA ASP A 75 -8.69 -15.32 -4.01
C ASP A 75 -8.25 -14.78 -2.64
N ALA A 76 -7.33 -15.48 -1.96
CA ALA A 76 -6.79 -15.04 -0.67
C ALA A 76 -6.06 -13.69 -0.77
N LEU A 77 -5.31 -13.46 -1.85
CA LEU A 77 -4.61 -12.20 -2.08
C LEU A 77 -5.58 -11.04 -2.34
N MET A 78 -6.65 -11.28 -3.09
CA MET A 78 -7.67 -10.25 -3.35
C MET A 78 -8.40 -9.87 -2.06
N GLU A 79 -8.78 -10.85 -1.24
CA GLU A 79 -9.42 -10.61 0.05
C GLU A 79 -8.49 -9.82 0.98
N ARG A 80 -7.23 -10.26 1.11
CA ARG A 80 -6.27 -9.60 1.99
C ARG A 80 -5.94 -8.18 1.54
N PHE A 81 -5.71 -7.96 0.25
CA PHE A 81 -5.45 -6.62 -0.27
C PHE A 81 -6.64 -5.69 -0.04
N GLN A 82 -7.86 -6.18 -0.22
CA GLN A 82 -9.07 -5.41 0.05
C GLN A 82 -9.20 -5.01 1.52
N GLU A 83 -8.85 -5.90 2.46
CA GLU A 83 -8.78 -5.57 3.89
C GLU A 83 -7.73 -4.48 4.16
N ASP A 84 -6.52 -4.65 3.63
CA ASP A 84 -5.41 -3.72 3.84
C ASP A 84 -5.69 -2.31 3.26
N LEU A 85 -6.48 -2.20 2.20
CA LEU A 85 -6.97 -0.91 1.69
C LEU A 85 -7.77 -0.11 2.73
N TRP A 86 -8.46 -0.78 3.66
CA TRP A 86 -9.23 -0.12 4.72
C TRP A 86 -8.42 0.11 5.98
N VAL A 87 -7.53 -0.82 6.32
CA VAL A 87 -6.89 -0.83 7.65
C VAL A 87 -5.44 -0.40 7.65
N ARG A 88 -4.74 -0.46 6.51
CA ARG A 88 -3.29 -0.25 6.44
C ARG A 88 -2.86 0.90 5.53
N TYR A 89 -3.56 1.12 4.42
CA TYR A 89 -3.17 2.08 3.39
C TYR A 89 -3.97 3.38 3.44
N GLU A 90 -3.28 4.50 3.24
CA GLU A 90 -3.89 5.79 2.92
C GLU A 90 -3.82 5.96 1.40
N VAL A 91 -4.98 5.96 0.74
CA VAL A 91 -5.07 6.05 -0.72
C VAL A 91 -5.06 7.51 -1.16
N LEU A 92 -4.07 7.86 -1.98
CA LEU A 92 -3.99 9.14 -2.65
C LEU A 92 -4.84 9.12 -3.91
N GLU A 93 -5.96 9.83 -3.87
CA GLU A 93 -6.84 10.03 -5.01
C GLU A 93 -6.19 10.95 -6.05
N PHE A 94 -6.32 10.57 -7.32
CA PHE A 94 -5.95 11.44 -8.42
C PHE A 94 -7.19 12.21 -8.89
N SER A 95 -7.26 13.52 -8.60
CA SER A 95 -8.26 14.38 -9.23
C SER A 95 -7.66 15.05 -10.46
N ALA A 96 -8.14 14.68 -11.65
CA ALA A 96 -7.95 15.50 -12.84
C ALA A 96 -8.91 16.71 -12.77
N LEU A 97 -8.62 17.68 -11.90
CA LEU A 97 -9.26 19.00 -11.99
C LEU A 97 -8.53 19.77 -13.10
N VAL A 98 -9.08 19.65 -14.31
CA VAL A 98 -8.91 20.62 -15.39
C VAL A 98 -10.10 21.58 -15.34
#